data_AF-A0A960DSH5-F1
#
_entry.id   AF-A0A960DSH5-F1
#
_cell.length_a   1.000
_cell.length_b   1.000
_cell.length_c   1.000
_cell.angle_alpha   90.00
_cell.angle_beta   90.00
_cell.angle_gamma   90.00
#
_symmetry.space_group_name_H-M   'P 1'
#
loop_
_entity.id
_entity.type
_entity.pdbx_description
1 polymer ?
#
loop_
_entity_poly.entity_id
_entity_poly.type
_entity_poly.pdbx_seq_one_letter_code
_entity_poly.pdbx_strand_id
1 'polypeptide(L)'
;MLSPGDRIRYECTGDDGLPLVRYGFVGGVAASGGPVVVMLDGELGGDVVNLEQVQPVTVTTVELLLHGTDLIDDPELRRGLLALWQAEADSAGLDIDCTRTIGDGECDAPGGWCLAELTAGGGRYVLRAVQATHEPEMVRVRAEPRPHPW
;
A
#
# COMPACT_ATOMS: atom_id res chain seq x y z
N MET A 1 -11.55 12.84 5.46
CA MET A 1 -12.80 12.40 6.12
C MET A 1 -13.36 11.32 5.23
N LEU A 2 -13.66 10.14 5.79
CA LEU A 2 -14.23 9.04 5.01
C LEU A 2 -15.72 9.28 4.74
N SER A 3 -16.18 8.90 3.56
CA SER A 3 -17.55 9.00 3.09
C SER A 3 -18.02 7.65 2.55
N PRO A 4 -19.34 7.35 2.60
CA PRO A 4 -19.87 6.14 1.98
C PRO A 4 -19.45 6.02 0.51
N GLY A 5 -18.95 4.83 0.13
CA GLY A 5 -18.41 4.55 -1.19
C GLY A 5 -16.90 4.76 -1.34
N ASP A 6 -16.22 5.40 -0.38
CA ASP A 6 -14.76 5.53 -0.41
C ASP A 6 -14.10 4.14 -0.30
N ARG A 7 -13.08 3.87 -1.12
CA ARG A 7 -12.21 2.69 -0.98
C ARG A 7 -11.39 2.80 0.29
N ILE A 8 -11.35 1.72 1.05
CA ILE A 8 -10.61 1.65 2.32
C ILE A 8 -9.64 0.48 2.34
N ARG A 9 -8.56 0.70 3.07
CA ARG A 9 -7.60 -0.30 3.54
C ARG A 9 -7.87 -0.49 5.03
N TYR A 10 -8.20 -1.70 5.43
CA TYR A 10 -8.50 -2.09 6.80
C TYR A 10 -7.37 -2.97 7.33
N GLU A 11 -6.69 -2.51 8.37
CA GLU A 11 -5.68 -3.30 9.09
C GLU A 11 -6.33 -4.04 10.26
N CYS A 12 -6.22 -5.37 10.24
CA CYS A 12 -6.75 -6.23 11.27
C CYS A 12 -5.77 -7.37 11.60
N THR A 13 -6.18 -8.24 12.52
CA THR A 13 -5.47 -9.50 12.79
C THR A 13 -6.29 -10.62 12.17
N GLY A 14 -5.64 -11.48 11.39
CA GLY A 14 -6.23 -12.68 10.83
C GLY A 14 -6.55 -13.73 11.89
N ASP A 15 -7.27 -14.78 11.49
CA ASP A 15 -7.64 -15.89 12.37
C ASP A 15 -6.44 -16.69 12.89
N ASP A 16 -5.30 -16.58 12.19
CA ASP A 16 -4.00 -17.13 12.57
C ASP A 16 -3.24 -16.27 13.59
N GLY A 17 -3.78 -15.11 13.97
CA GLY A 17 -3.15 -14.17 14.88
C GLY A 17 -2.12 -13.25 14.22
N LEU A 18 -1.97 -13.28 12.89
CA LEU A 18 -1.02 -12.44 12.16
C LEU A 18 -1.68 -11.16 11.63
N PRO A 19 -0.92 -10.05 11.48
CA PRO A 19 -1.43 -8.85 10.84
C PRO A 19 -1.93 -9.15 9.42
N LEU A 20 -3.11 -8.62 9.09
CA LEU A 20 -3.77 -8.79 7.80
C LEU A 20 -4.29 -7.45 7.30
N VAL A 21 -4.12 -7.20 6.01
CA VAL A 21 -4.72 -6.07 5.32
C VAL A 21 -5.90 -6.57 4.50
N ARG A 22 -7.05 -5.90 4.60
CA ARG A 22 -8.23 -6.16 3.79
C ARG A 22 -8.67 -4.89 3.08
N TYR A 23 -9.25 -5.04 1.90
CA TYR A 23 -9.81 -3.92 1.15
C TYR A 23 -11.33 -3.99 1.11
N GLY A 24 -11.94 -2.83 0.85
CA GLY A 24 -13.39 -2.71 0.79
C GLY A 24 -13.83 -1.28 0.56
N PHE A 25 -15.07 -1.01 0.93
CA PHE A 25 -15.68 0.31 0.83
C PHE A 25 -16.34 0.71 2.14
N VAL A 26 -16.44 2.01 2.39
CA VAL A 26 -17.28 2.52 3.48
C VAL A 26 -18.75 2.30 3.12
N GLY A 27 -19.47 1.53 3.93
CA GLY A 27 -20.94 1.40 3.85
C GLY A 27 -21.67 2.50 4.60
N GLY A 28 -21.07 3.04 5.67
CA GLY A 28 -21.64 4.10 6.48
C GLY A 28 -20.68 4.63 7.53
N VAL A 29 -20.89 5.87 7.97
CA VAL A 29 -20.07 6.52 9.01
C VAL A 29 -20.99 6.91 10.15
N ALA A 30 -20.64 6.53 11.39
CA ALA A 30 -21.35 7.02 12.57
C ALA A 30 -21.13 8.54 12.75
N ALA A 31 -21.67 9.13 13.83
CA ALA A 31 -21.37 10.51 14.20
C ALA A 31 -19.84 10.78 14.23
N SER A 32 -19.43 12.05 14.13
CA SER A 32 -18.02 12.44 13.97
C SER A 32 -17.05 11.68 14.90
N GLY A 33 -16.11 10.93 14.32
CA GLY A 33 -15.10 10.16 15.05
C GLY A 33 -15.55 8.79 15.56
N GLY A 34 -16.80 8.39 15.30
CA GLY A 34 -17.33 7.07 15.65
C GLY A 34 -16.87 5.96 14.69
N PRO A 35 -17.27 4.72 14.97
CA PRO A 35 -16.96 3.57 14.12
C PRO A 35 -17.57 3.71 12.73
N VAL A 36 -16.99 3.00 11.78
CA VAL A 36 -17.44 2.96 10.39
C VAL A 36 -17.97 1.57 10.06
N VAL A 37 -19.02 1.52 9.25
CA VAL A 37 -19.47 0.29 8.62
C VAL A 37 -18.65 0.12 7.35
N VAL A 38 -17.97 -1.01 7.20
CA VAL A 38 -17.18 -1.37 6.01
C VAL A 38 -17.79 -2.57 5.32
N MET A 39 -17.80 -2.55 4.00
CA MET A 39 -18.16 -3.67 3.14
C MET A 39 -16.86 -4.19 2.52
N LEU A 40 -16.35 -5.32 3.02
CA LEU A 40 -15.07 -5.88 2.59
C LEU A 40 -15.20 -6.63 1.27
N ASP A 41 -14.17 -6.59 0.44
CA ASP A 41 -14.17 -7.26 -0.85
C ASP A 41 -14.30 -8.78 -0.68
N GLY A 42 -15.16 -9.38 -1.49
CA GLY A 42 -15.45 -10.81 -1.44
C GLY A 42 -16.40 -11.24 -0.32
N GLU A 43 -16.79 -10.34 0.58
CA GLU A 43 -17.73 -10.62 1.67
C GLU A 43 -19.15 -10.19 1.33
N LEU A 44 -20.13 -10.94 1.86
CA LEU A 44 -21.56 -10.63 1.70
C LEU A 44 -22.10 -9.69 2.78
N GLY A 45 -21.36 -9.52 3.89
CA GLY A 45 -21.76 -8.75 5.06
C GLY A 45 -20.95 -7.47 5.24
N GLY A 46 -21.48 -6.57 6.06
CA GLY A 46 -20.76 -5.38 6.51
C GLY A 46 -20.28 -5.54 7.96
N ASP A 47 -19.07 -5.09 8.22
CA ASP A 47 -18.45 -5.09 9.55
C ASP A 47 -18.44 -3.67 10.15
N VAL A 48 -18.54 -3.56 11.46
CA VAL A 48 -18.39 -2.30 12.19
C VAL A 48 -16.99 -2.26 12.78
N VAL A 49 -16.15 -1.33 12.30
CA VAL A 49 -14.74 -1.24 12.69
C VAL A 49 -14.41 0.15 13.24
N ASN A 50 -13.35 0.24 14.04
CA ASN A 50 -12.91 1.53 14.55
C ASN A 50 -12.30 2.35 13.40
N LEU A 51 -12.55 3.66 13.41
CA LEU A 51 -12.03 4.58 12.40
C LEU A 51 -10.49 4.55 12.32
N GLU A 52 -9.81 4.26 13.43
CA GLU A 52 -8.34 4.20 13.51
C GLU A 52 -7.73 3.01 12.75
N GLN A 53 -8.52 1.96 12.50
CA GLN A 53 -8.06 0.76 11.79
C GLN A 53 -8.23 0.87 10.28
N VAL A 54 -8.90 1.92 9.81
CA VAL A 54 -9.18 2.14 8.39
C VAL A 54 -8.42 3.35 7.88
N GLN A 55 -7.90 3.21 6.67
CA GLN A 55 -7.26 4.29 5.94
C GLN A 55 -7.88 4.39 4.55
N PRO A 56 -8.03 5.60 3.98
CA PRO A 56 -8.42 5.73 2.58
C PRO A 56 -7.38 5.05 1.68
N VAL A 57 -7.85 4.37 0.64
CA VAL A 57 -6.97 3.82 -0.40
C VAL A 57 -6.50 4.96 -1.28
N THR A 58 -5.18 5.13 -1.31
CA THR A 58 -4.46 6.08 -2.16
C THR A 58 -3.18 5.41 -2.60
N VAL A 59 -2.57 5.91 -3.67
CA VAL A 59 -1.28 5.38 -4.15
C VAL A 59 -0.21 5.36 -3.05
N THR A 60 -0.26 6.30 -2.11
CA THR A 60 0.71 6.42 -1.01
C THR A 60 0.35 5.63 0.26
N THR A 61 -0.86 5.07 0.35
CA THR A 61 -1.30 4.28 1.52
C THR A 61 -1.31 2.77 1.24
N VAL A 62 -1.26 2.36 -0.02
CA VAL A 62 -1.03 0.97 -0.39
C VAL A 62 0.45 0.63 -0.25
N GLU A 63 0.73 -0.38 0.57
CA GLU A 63 2.07 -0.81 0.88
C GLU A 63 2.16 -2.32 1.06
N LEU A 64 3.34 -2.86 0.77
CA LEU A 64 3.73 -4.20 1.15
C LEU A 64 4.76 -4.13 2.27
N LEU A 65 4.60 -5.01 3.25
CA LEU A 65 5.60 -5.25 4.29
C LEU A 65 5.99 -6.72 4.23
N LEU A 66 7.19 -6.99 3.72
CA LEU A 66 7.65 -8.33 3.38
C LEU A 66 8.85 -8.71 4.24
N HIS A 67 8.93 -9.96 4.69
CA HIS A 67 10.10 -10.49 5.39
C HIS A 67 11.14 -10.98 4.37
N GLY A 68 12.41 -10.63 4.58
CA GLY A 68 13.54 -11.04 3.75
C GLY A 68 14.42 -9.86 3.33
N THR A 69 15.64 -9.79 3.87
CA THR A 69 16.60 -8.73 3.51
C THR A 69 17.16 -8.87 2.10
N ASP A 70 17.21 -10.12 1.61
CA ASP A 70 17.61 -10.47 0.25
C ASP A 70 16.71 -9.85 -0.81
N LEU A 71 15.45 -9.54 -0.48
CA LEU A 71 14.53 -8.83 -1.38
C LEU A 71 15.08 -7.48 -1.87
N ILE A 72 15.92 -6.82 -1.07
CA ILE A 72 16.57 -5.56 -1.44
C ILE A 72 17.97 -5.79 -2.01
N ASP A 73 18.71 -6.79 -1.53
CA ASP A 73 20.12 -6.98 -1.94
C ASP A 73 20.25 -7.72 -3.28
N ASP A 74 19.34 -8.64 -3.58
CA ASP A 74 19.32 -9.41 -4.82
C ASP A 74 18.56 -8.65 -5.93
N PRO A 75 19.21 -8.28 -7.05
CA PRO A 75 18.57 -7.58 -8.16
C PRO A 75 17.38 -8.33 -8.77
N GLU A 76 17.40 -9.67 -8.83
CA GLU A 76 16.30 -10.46 -9.40
C GLU A 76 15.07 -10.44 -8.49
N LEU A 77 15.27 -10.60 -7.18
CA LEU A 77 14.19 -10.50 -6.19
C LEU A 77 13.61 -9.08 -6.16
N ARG A 78 14.48 -8.06 -6.20
CA ARG A 78 14.09 -6.65 -6.17
C ARG A 78 13.22 -6.25 -7.36
N ARG A 79 13.49 -6.80 -8.56
CA ARG A 79 12.61 -6.63 -9.73
C ARG A 79 11.20 -7.18 -9.49
N GLY A 80 11.09 -8.29 -8.76
CA GLY A 80 9.81 -8.91 -8.41
C GLY A 80 8.92 -8.06 -7.51
N LEU A 81 9.50 -7.18 -6.68
CA LEU A 81 8.78 -6.31 -5.75
C LEU A 81 7.80 -5.36 -6.45
N LEU A 82 8.14 -4.86 -7.63
CA LEU A 82 7.25 -4.03 -8.43
C LEU A 82 5.98 -4.80 -8.80
N ALA A 83 6.11 -6.04 -9.28
CA ALA A 83 4.98 -6.86 -9.69
C ALA A 83 4.08 -7.23 -8.50
N LEU A 84 4.68 -7.51 -7.34
CA LEU A 84 3.93 -7.75 -6.10
C LEU A 84 3.12 -6.52 -5.69
N TRP A 85 3.74 -5.33 -5.71
CA TRP A 85 3.04 -4.10 -5.34
C TRP A 85 1.94 -3.74 -6.33
N GLN A 86 2.13 -4.01 -7.63
CA GLN A 86 1.08 -3.83 -8.64
C GLN A 86 -0.12 -4.73 -8.38
N ALA A 87 0.11 -6.00 -8.07
CA ALA A 87 -0.97 -6.93 -7.72
C ALA A 87 -1.74 -6.47 -6.46
N GLU A 88 -1.03 -5.91 -5.49
CA GLU A 88 -1.63 -5.32 -4.29
C GLU A 88 -2.45 -4.07 -4.62
N ALA A 89 -1.93 -3.18 -5.47
CA ALA A 89 -2.62 -1.98 -5.93
C ALA A 89 -3.90 -2.32 -6.71
N ASP A 90 -3.83 -3.33 -7.58
CA ASP A 90 -4.99 -3.84 -8.33
C ASP A 90 -6.05 -4.40 -7.37
N SER A 91 -5.64 -5.17 -6.37
CA SER A 91 -6.52 -5.71 -5.32
C SER A 91 -7.15 -4.59 -4.48
N ALA A 92 -6.39 -3.52 -4.20
CA ALA A 92 -6.88 -2.33 -3.54
C ALA A 92 -7.86 -1.52 -4.41
N GLY A 93 -7.93 -1.79 -5.71
CA GLY A 93 -8.74 -1.04 -6.67
C GLY A 93 -8.15 0.33 -7.01
N LEU A 94 -6.82 0.48 -6.93
CA LEU A 94 -6.14 1.69 -7.38
C LEU A 94 -6.14 1.78 -8.90
N ASP A 95 -6.41 2.98 -9.41
CA ASP A 95 -6.25 3.30 -10.82
C ASP A 95 -4.88 3.95 -11.04
N ILE A 96 -3.96 3.20 -11.65
CA ILE A 96 -2.61 3.65 -11.97
C ILE A 96 -2.55 3.99 -13.46
N ASP A 97 -2.43 5.28 -13.77
CA ASP A 97 -2.42 5.80 -15.15
C ASP A 97 -1.23 5.25 -15.96
N CYS A 98 -0.05 5.17 -15.34
CA CYS A 98 1.18 4.72 -16.00
C CYS A 98 2.20 4.22 -14.97
N THR A 99 2.96 3.20 -15.36
CA THR A 99 4.13 2.71 -14.63
C THR A 99 5.34 2.63 -15.55
N ARG A 100 6.47 3.17 -15.10
CA ARG A 100 7.77 3.05 -15.78
C ARG A 100 8.79 2.42 -14.85
N THR A 101 9.20 1.20 -15.15
CA THR A 101 10.21 0.46 -14.39
C THR A 101 11.59 1.10 -14.49
N ILE A 102 12.33 1.13 -13.37
CA ILE A 102 13.72 1.60 -13.28
C ILE A 102 14.63 0.37 -13.25
N GLY A 103 14.64 -0.44 -14.33
CA GLY A 103 15.49 -1.64 -14.43
C GLY A 103 15.47 -2.52 -13.17
N ASP A 104 16.62 -2.62 -12.52
CA ASP A 104 16.82 -3.44 -11.31
C ASP A 104 16.61 -2.62 -10.03
N GLY A 105 16.11 -1.40 -10.15
CA GLY A 105 16.07 -0.38 -9.13
C GLY A 105 17.31 0.52 -9.14
N GLU A 106 17.11 1.78 -8.76
CA GLU A 106 18.18 2.76 -8.49
C GLU A 106 18.33 2.97 -6.99
N CYS A 107 19.52 2.75 -6.45
CA CYS A 107 19.81 3.02 -5.04
C CYS A 107 19.92 4.53 -4.81
N ASP A 108 18.98 5.09 -4.06
CA ASP A 108 18.91 6.52 -3.77
C ASP A 108 19.36 6.86 -2.34
N ALA A 109 19.37 5.87 -1.45
CA ALA A 109 19.84 5.96 -0.07
C ALA A 109 20.29 4.57 0.45
N PRO A 110 21.11 4.49 1.50
CA PRO A 110 21.44 3.21 2.13
C PRO A 110 20.17 2.44 2.53
N GLY A 111 20.02 1.22 2.01
CA GLY A 111 18.84 0.38 2.25
C GLY A 111 17.56 0.82 1.53
N GLY A 112 17.64 1.76 0.59
CA GLY A 112 16.52 2.30 -0.18
C GLY A 112 16.74 2.23 -1.69
N TRP A 113 15.73 1.75 -2.41
CA TRP A 113 15.78 1.57 -3.86
C TRP A 113 14.51 2.06 -4.53
N CYS A 114 14.68 2.90 -5.56
CA CYS A 114 13.60 3.32 -6.46
C CYS A 114 13.34 2.22 -7.49
N LEU A 115 12.15 1.62 -7.48
CA LEU A 115 11.78 0.51 -8.37
C LEU A 115 11.11 0.98 -9.67
N ALA A 116 10.26 2.01 -9.59
CA ALA A 116 9.49 2.52 -10.71
C ALA A 116 9.03 3.97 -10.50
N GLU A 117 8.78 4.68 -11.60
CA GLU A 117 8.02 5.93 -11.61
C GLU A 117 6.55 5.61 -11.90
N LEU A 118 5.62 6.21 -11.16
CA LEU A 118 4.18 6.00 -11.30
C LEU A 118 3.47 7.33 -11.56
N THR A 119 2.37 7.29 -12.31
CA THR A 119 1.38 8.37 -12.36
C THR A 119 0.00 7.85 -11.98
N ALA A 120 -0.73 8.61 -11.18
CA ALA A 120 -2.10 8.29 -10.79
C ALA A 120 -2.84 9.57 -10.39
N GLY A 121 -4.05 9.76 -10.90
CA GLY A 121 -4.89 10.92 -10.57
C GLY A 121 -4.21 12.26 -10.86
N GLY A 122 -3.37 12.32 -11.89
CA GLY A 122 -2.56 13.50 -12.26
C GLY A 122 -1.33 13.75 -11.38
N GLY A 123 -1.10 12.96 -10.33
CA GLY A 123 0.11 12.99 -9.51
C GLY A 123 1.25 12.16 -10.08
N ARG A 124 2.49 12.46 -9.65
CA ARG A 124 3.70 11.68 -9.97
C ARG A 124 4.30 11.11 -8.69
N TYR A 125 4.62 9.83 -8.72
CA TYR A 125 5.13 9.09 -7.57
C TYR A 125 6.35 8.27 -7.97
N VAL A 126 7.14 7.86 -6.97
CA VAL A 126 8.19 6.87 -7.12
C VAL A 126 7.87 5.71 -6.19
N LEU A 127 7.84 4.50 -6.74
CA LEU A 127 7.73 3.28 -5.94
C LEU A 127 9.09 2.97 -5.34
N ARG A 128 9.17 2.87 -4.01
CA ARG A 128 10.43 2.62 -3.29
C ARG A 128 10.31 1.37 -2.44
N ALA A 129 11.36 0.56 -2.47
CA ALA A 129 11.63 -0.49 -1.50
C ALA A 129 12.64 0.02 -0.48
N VAL A 130 12.30 -0.06 0.81
CA VAL A 130 13.14 0.43 1.90
C VAL A 130 13.17 -0.60 3.02
N GLN A 131 14.37 -0.92 3.51
CA GLN A 131 14.54 -1.74 4.70
C GLN A 131 14.01 -1.00 5.92
N ALA A 132 13.15 -1.63 6.72
CA ALA A 132 12.51 -0.97 7.86
C ALA A 132 13.54 -0.69 8.97
N THR A 133 13.58 0.55 9.45
CA THR A 133 14.56 1.01 10.44
C THR A 133 14.48 0.28 11.77
N HIS A 134 13.26 -0.09 12.19
CA HIS A 134 13.01 -0.73 13.49
C HIS A 134 12.92 -2.25 13.41
N GLU A 135 12.84 -2.81 12.20
CA GLU A 135 12.69 -4.23 11.92
C GLU A 135 13.52 -4.57 10.66
N PRO A 136 14.85 -4.72 10.79
CA PRO A 136 15.74 -4.79 9.63
C PRO A 136 15.49 -6.01 8.75
N GLU A 137 14.77 -7.03 9.23
CA GLU A 137 14.36 -8.19 8.43
C GLU A 137 13.17 -7.89 7.50
N MET A 138 12.52 -6.74 7.68
CA MET A 138 11.35 -6.33 6.91
C MET A 138 11.72 -5.31 5.83
N VAL A 139 11.14 -5.50 4.66
CA VAL A 139 11.21 -4.62 3.50
C VAL A 139 9.85 -4.02 3.25
N ARG A 140 9.79 -2.69 3.28
CA ARG A 140 8.60 -1.92 2.96
C ARG A 140 8.65 -1.47 1.51
N VAL A 141 7.59 -1.78 0.75
CA VAL A 141 7.42 -1.31 -0.63
C VAL A 141 6.20 -0.40 -0.69
N ARG A 142 6.40 0.88 -1.02
CA ARG A 142 5.30 1.85 -1.14
C ARG A 142 5.62 2.94 -2.15
N ALA A 143 4.59 3.59 -2.68
CA ALA A 143 4.77 4.77 -3.49
C ALA A 143 4.94 6.02 -2.61
N GLU A 144 5.86 6.90 -3.00
CA GLU A 144 6.09 8.19 -2.35
C GLU A 144 5.91 9.31 -3.38
N PRO A 145 5.34 10.47 -3.00
CA PRO A 145 5.22 11.61 -3.90
C PRO A 145 6.60 12.00 -4.42
N ARG A 146 6.75 12.09 -5.74
CA ARG A 146 8.02 12.56 -6.30
C ARG A 146 8.13 14.06 -6.03
N PRO A 147 9.19 14.55 -5.37
CA PRO A 147 9.41 15.99 -5.32
C PRO A 147 9.54 16.52 -6.76
N HIS A 148 8.83 17.61 -7.07
CA HIS A 148 8.93 18.26 -8.37
C HIS A 148 10.41 18.58 -8.68
N PRO A 149 10.94 18.23 -9.86
CA PRO A 149 12.16 18.87 -10.33
C PRO A 149 11.83 20.35 -10.53
N TRP A 150 12.64 21.21 -9.90
CA TRP A 150 12.59 22.66 -10.05
C TRP A 150 12.83 23.09 -11.50
#